data_AF-A0A9X9BDQ1-F1
#
_entry.id   AF-A0A9X9BDQ1-F1
#
_cell.length_a   1.000
_cell.length_b   1.000
_cell.length_c   1.000
_cell.angle_alpha   90.00
_cell.angle_beta   90.00
_cell.angle_gamma   90.00
#
_symmetry.space_group_name_H-M   'P 1'
#
loop_
_entity.id
_entity.type
_entity.pdbx_description
1 polymer ?
#
loop_
_entity_poly.entity_id
_entity_poly.type
_entity_poly.pdbx_seq_one_letter_code
_entity_poly.pdbx_strand_id
1 'polypeptide(L)'
;MTIKNPSRALYNEDLAPAEERKWGAFSIFNVWTSDVHSLWGYYLAASLFLLCGSFLNFFIAIGAGSLVIFFLMTLVGNAGVRTGVPFPVLARASFGTFGANFPALVRGVVACFWYGAQTAAASGAIVALLIRNESMLSFHQNSHLLGHSTLEVICYVLVWAAQLLIIQRGMETVRRFQDWAGPAVWIMMLILAVYLVIKAGTFSFGSEIPRDVLLEKTKDAGVTGEPGSFAALAAVAATWITYFAALS
;
A
#
# COMPACT_ATOMS: atom_id res chain seq x y z
N MET A 1 30.64 11.94 7.76
CA MET A 1 31.23 11.45 9.03
C MET A 1 32.33 10.47 8.64
N THR A 2 33.60 10.77 8.86
CA THR A 2 34.71 9.94 8.35
C THR A 2 34.88 8.70 9.23
N ILE A 3 34.43 7.53 8.76
CA ILE A 3 34.44 6.28 9.55
C ILE A 3 35.87 5.72 9.57
N LYS A 4 36.52 5.71 10.74
CA LYS A 4 37.85 5.11 10.94
C LYS A 4 37.69 3.63 11.30
N ASN A 5 38.37 2.77 10.54
CA ASN A 5 38.52 1.32 10.79
C ASN A 5 37.20 0.51 10.83
N PRO A 6 36.39 0.53 9.75
CA PRO A 6 35.14 -0.23 9.71
C PRO A 6 35.40 -1.75 9.68
N SER A 7 34.72 -2.51 10.53
CA SER A 7 34.75 -3.97 10.40
C SER A 7 34.03 -4.39 9.12
N ARG A 8 34.68 -5.22 8.28
CA ARG A 8 34.13 -5.75 7.02
C ARG A 8 32.78 -6.47 7.17
N ALA A 9 32.46 -6.98 8.36
CA ALA A 9 31.20 -7.70 8.61
C ALA A 9 30.00 -6.78 8.96
N LEU A 10 30.24 -5.54 9.41
CA LEU A 10 29.19 -4.65 9.91
C LEU A 10 29.00 -3.38 9.08
N TYR A 11 29.90 -3.12 8.14
CA TYR A 11 29.92 -1.95 7.28
C TYR A 11 29.89 -2.37 5.81
N ASN A 12 28.92 -1.84 5.08
CA ASN A 12 28.80 -1.88 3.62
C ASN A 12 28.29 -0.49 3.16
N GLU A 13 28.49 -0.13 1.90
CA GLU A 13 27.96 1.11 1.33
C GLU A 13 26.43 1.21 1.49
N ASP A 14 25.72 0.08 1.36
CA ASP A 14 24.25 0.00 1.59
C ASP A 14 23.83 0.19 3.06
N LEU A 15 24.76 0.01 4.00
CA LEU A 15 24.53 0.12 5.44
C LEU A 15 25.06 1.44 6.03
N ALA A 16 25.79 2.22 5.23
CA ALA A 16 26.36 3.48 5.64
C ALA A 16 25.24 4.54 5.81
N PRO A 17 25.45 5.54 6.68
CA PRO A 17 24.53 6.67 6.77
C PRO A 17 24.41 7.40 5.42
N ALA A 18 23.20 7.80 5.04
CA ALA A 18 23.00 8.54 3.80
C ALA A 18 23.76 9.88 3.81
N GLU A 19 24.66 10.07 2.85
CA GLU A 19 25.48 11.28 2.72
C GLU A 19 24.73 12.43 2.02
N GLU A 20 23.85 12.12 1.07
CA GLU A 20 23.04 13.09 0.33
C GLU A 20 21.55 12.94 0.61
N ARG A 21 20.88 14.03 1.02
CA ARG A 21 19.45 14.08 1.33
C ARG A 21 18.68 14.80 0.22
N LYS A 22 18.37 14.10 -0.86
CA LYS A 22 17.65 14.67 -2.03
C LYS A 22 16.13 14.68 -1.90
N TRP A 23 15.59 14.00 -0.89
CA TRP A 23 14.16 13.81 -0.68
C TRP A 23 13.53 15.01 0.02
N GLY A 24 12.68 15.74 -0.70
CA GLY A 24 11.88 16.85 -0.16
C GLY A 24 10.49 16.41 0.30
N ALA A 25 9.72 17.35 0.86
CA ALA A 25 8.35 17.10 1.34
C ALA A 25 7.41 16.56 0.25
N PHE A 26 7.58 16.98 -1.00
CA PHE A 26 6.78 16.51 -2.14
C PHE A 26 7.04 15.04 -2.47
N SER A 27 8.30 14.62 -2.56
CA SER A 27 8.63 13.20 -2.80
C SER A 27 8.16 12.30 -1.65
N ILE A 28 8.22 12.80 -0.41
CA ILE A 28 7.66 12.09 0.76
C ILE A 28 6.13 11.98 0.61
N PHE A 29 5.43 13.07 0.29
CA PHE A 29 3.98 13.05 0.06
C PHE A 29 3.58 12.08 -1.05
N ASN A 30 4.32 12.01 -2.15
CA ASN A 30 4.06 11.08 -3.25
C ASN A 30 4.29 9.62 -2.84
N VAL A 31 5.27 9.33 -1.99
CA VAL A 31 5.45 7.99 -1.40
C VAL A 31 4.25 7.56 -0.59
N TRP A 32 3.82 8.40 0.35
CA TRP A 32 2.66 8.11 1.18
C TRP A 32 1.37 7.99 0.38
N THR A 33 1.19 8.88 -0.59
CA THR A 33 0.07 8.81 -1.52
C THR A 33 0.09 7.48 -2.27
N SER A 34 1.24 7.07 -2.79
CA SER A 34 1.36 5.80 -3.52
C SER A 34 1.07 4.58 -2.65
N ASP A 35 1.39 4.62 -1.36
CA ASP A 35 1.10 3.53 -0.42
C ASP A 35 -0.42 3.41 -0.16
N VAL A 36 -1.09 4.54 0.06
CA VAL A 36 -2.54 4.60 0.24
C VAL A 36 -3.29 4.17 -1.03
N HIS A 37 -2.79 4.56 -2.21
CA HIS A 37 -3.41 4.25 -3.50
C HIS A 37 -3.03 2.84 -4.00
N SER A 38 -3.26 1.84 -3.15
CA SER A 38 -3.07 0.43 -3.47
C SER A 38 -4.40 -0.29 -3.68
N LEU A 39 -4.42 -1.32 -4.53
CA LEU A 39 -5.61 -2.13 -4.80
C LEU A 39 -6.20 -2.69 -3.49
N TRP A 40 -5.33 -3.21 -2.63
CA TRP A 40 -5.68 -3.75 -1.31
C TRP A 40 -6.21 -2.65 -0.36
N GLY A 41 -5.62 -1.46 -0.38
CA GLY A 41 -6.09 -0.31 0.38
C GLY A 41 -7.51 0.09 -0.01
N TYR A 42 -7.85 0.06 -1.30
CA TYR A 42 -9.21 0.34 -1.77
C TYR A 42 -10.20 -0.74 -1.36
N TYR A 43 -9.85 -2.03 -1.45
CA TYR A 43 -10.72 -3.11 -0.98
C TYR A 43 -10.98 -3.02 0.53
N LEU A 44 -9.94 -2.72 1.31
CA LEU A 44 -10.07 -2.52 2.74
C LEU A 44 -10.94 -1.29 3.07
N ALA A 45 -10.68 -0.16 2.40
CA ALA A 45 -11.48 1.04 2.61
C ALA A 45 -12.96 0.80 2.28
N ALA A 46 -13.25 0.08 1.19
CA ALA A 46 -14.61 -0.30 0.80
C ALA A 46 -15.29 -1.21 1.84
N SER A 47 -14.57 -2.20 2.40
CA SER A 47 -15.14 -3.09 3.42
C SER A 47 -15.39 -2.37 4.75
N LEU A 48 -14.45 -1.52 5.17
CA LEU A 48 -14.58 -0.70 6.38
C LEU A 48 -15.68 0.36 6.26
N PHE A 49 -15.88 0.91 5.06
CA PHE A 49 -16.96 1.86 4.79
C PHE A 49 -18.35 1.25 5.06
N LEU A 50 -18.55 -0.01 4.66
CA LEU A 50 -19.80 -0.73 4.93
C LEU A 50 -20.03 -0.93 6.44
N LEU A 51 -18.97 -1.08 7.24
CA LEU A 51 -19.06 -1.25 8.69
C LEU A 51 -19.40 0.05 9.43
N CYS A 52 -19.03 1.20 8.88
CA CYS A 52 -19.30 2.52 9.48
C CYS A 52 -20.76 2.98 9.33
N GLY A 53 -21.49 2.43 8.36
CA GLY A 53 -22.91 2.71 8.07
C GLY A 53 -23.22 4.12 7.54
N SER A 54 -22.37 5.11 7.81
CA SER A 54 -22.48 6.48 7.34
C SER A 54 -21.12 7.03 6.89
N PHE A 55 -21.15 7.91 5.90
CA PHE A 55 -19.98 8.59 5.37
C PHE A 55 -19.24 9.42 6.43
N LEU A 56 -19.97 10.15 7.27
CA LEU A 56 -19.37 10.95 8.34
C LEU A 56 -18.68 10.08 9.39
N ASN A 57 -19.30 8.97 9.78
CA ASN A 57 -18.72 8.02 10.71
C ASN A 57 -17.44 7.39 10.16
N PHE A 58 -17.44 7.05 8.86
CA PHE A 58 -16.25 6.55 8.18
C PHE A 58 -15.12 7.59 8.16
N PHE A 59 -15.43 8.83 7.80
CA PHE A 59 -14.45 9.91 7.78
C PHE A 59 -13.82 10.15 9.16
N ILE A 60 -14.63 10.16 10.23
CA ILE A 60 -14.14 10.32 11.60
C ILE A 60 -13.30 9.12 12.03
N ALA A 61 -13.75 7.89 11.79
CA ALA A 61 -13.02 6.68 12.20
C ALA A 61 -11.66 6.56 11.50
N ILE A 62 -11.63 6.73 10.17
CA ILE A 62 -10.39 6.68 9.38
C ILE A 62 -9.50 7.87 9.68
N GLY A 63 -10.07 9.08 9.85
CA GLY A 63 -9.33 10.28 10.22
C GLY A 63 -8.63 10.13 11.58
N ALA A 64 -9.35 9.64 12.60
CA ALA A 64 -8.78 9.36 13.92
C ALA A 64 -7.68 8.29 13.85
N GLY A 65 -7.90 7.19 13.13
CA GLY A 65 -6.88 6.16 12.92
C GLY A 65 -5.64 6.71 12.22
N SER A 66 -5.82 7.56 11.22
CA SER A 66 -4.73 8.17 10.45
C SER A 66 -3.90 9.15 11.29
N LEU A 67 -4.52 9.88 12.22
CA LEU A 67 -3.80 10.73 13.18
C LEU A 67 -2.94 9.91 14.14
N VAL A 68 -3.44 8.77 14.60
CA VAL A 68 -2.66 7.84 15.44
C VAL A 68 -1.47 7.28 14.66
N ILE A 69 -1.68 6.83 13.42
CA ILE A 69 -0.59 6.37 12.53
C ILE A 69 0.45 7.48 12.36
N PHE A 70 0.00 8.70 12.03
CA PHE A 70 0.88 9.84 11.83
C PHE A 70 1.74 10.13 13.07
N PHE A 71 1.14 10.11 14.26
CA PHE A 71 1.86 10.32 15.51
C PHE A 71 2.91 9.23 15.77
N LEU A 72 2.50 7.96 15.68
CA LEU A 72 3.40 6.82 15.91
C LEU A 72 4.56 6.79 14.90
N MET A 73 4.27 7.02 13.62
CA MET A 73 5.28 7.00 12.57
C MET A 73 6.22 8.20 12.64
N THR A 74 5.76 9.35 13.14
CA THR A 74 6.64 10.49 13.43
C THR A 74 7.64 10.15 14.55
N LEU A 75 7.18 9.45 15.60
CA LEU A 75 8.06 9.01 16.69
C LEU A 75 9.14 8.04 16.20
N VAL A 76 8.76 7.04 15.41
CA VAL A 76 9.70 6.04 14.86
C VAL A 76 10.63 6.67 13.80
N GLY A 77 10.09 7.55 12.95
CA GLY A 77 10.82 8.20 11.86
C GLY A 77 11.89 9.19 12.35
N ASN A 78 11.70 9.82 13.52
CA ASN A 78 12.66 10.80 14.05
C ASN A 78 14.07 10.19 14.24
N ALA A 79 14.16 8.93 14.69
CA ALA A 79 15.45 8.25 14.83
C ALA A 79 16.15 8.04 13.47
N GLY A 80 15.40 7.64 12.44
CA GLY A 80 15.91 7.45 11.08
C GLY A 80 16.35 8.76 10.41
N VAL A 81 15.57 9.85 10.57
CA VAL A 81 15.89 11.15 9.98
C VAL A 81 17.13 11.79 10.63
N ARG A 82 17.30 11.62 11.94
CA ARG A 82 18.47 12.16 12.66
C ARG A 82 19.76 11.40 12.33
N THR A 83 19.70 10.08 12.32
CA THR A 83 20.90 9.24 12.16
C THR A 83 21.25 8.95 10.70
N GLY A 84 20.25 8.96 9.80
CA GLY A 84 20.42 8.62 8.39
C GLY A 84 20.81 7.16 8.15
N VAL A 85 20.78 6.30 9.17
CA VAL A 85 21.15 4.88 9.06
C VAL A 85 19.94 4.02 8.71
N PRO A 86 20.12 2.93 7.95
CA PRO A 86 19.01 2.06 7.56
C PRO A 86 18.47 1.26 8.75
N PHE A 87 17.21 0.79 8.63
CA PHE A 87 16.50 0.07 9.70
C PHE A 87 17.30 -1.08 10.33
N PRO A 88 18.00 -1.96 9.59
CA PRO A 88 18.79 -3.03 10.19
C PRO A 88 19.90 -2.52 11.12
N VAL A 89 20.43 -1.31 10.88
CA VAL A 89 21.46 -0.68 11.72
C VAL A 89 20.82 -0.07 12.97
N LEU A 90 19.66 0.57 12.86
CA LEU A 90 18.88 1.05 14.02
C LEU A 90 18.47 -0.11 14.93
N ALA A 91 18.06 -1.24 14.36
CA ALA A 91 17.66 -2.42 15.10
C ALA A 91 18.82 -3.01 15.95
N ARG A 92 20.09 -2.76 15.58
CA ARG A 92 21.25 -3.20 16.38
C ARG A 92 21.31 -2.53 17.75
N ALA A 93 20.76 -1.33 17.90
CA ALA A 93 20.72 -0.64 19.18
C ALA A 93 19.81 -1.34 20.20
N SER A 94 18.75 -2.00 19.73
CA SER A 94 17.77 -2.69 20.59
C SER A 94 18.00 -4.20 20.71
N PHE A 95 18.38 -4.87 19.61
CA PHE A 95 18.49 -6.33 19.53
C PHE A 95 19.95 -6.84 19.47
N GLY A 96 20.93 -5.94 19.50
CA GLY A 96 22.33 -6.28 19.29
C GLY A 96 22.67 -6.60 17.82
N THR A 97 23.96 -6.83 17.54
CA THR A 97 24.47 -7.01 16.17
C THR A 97 23.96 -8.27 15.50
N PHE A 98 23.84 -9.38 16.24
CA PHE A 98 23.33 -10.65 15.71
C PHE A 98 21.80 -10.71 15.76
N GLY A 99 21.18 -10.22 16.83
CA GLY A 99 19.73 -10.24 17.00
C GLY A 99 18.98 -9.34 16.01
N ALA A 100 19.60 -8.26 15.53
CA ALA A 100 19.02 -7.39 14.50
C ALA A 100 18.79 -8.07 13.13
N ASN A 101 19.45 -9.18 12.85
CA ASN A 101 19.27 -9.91 11.59
C ASN A 101 17.90 -10.59 11.51
N PHE A 102 17.35 -11.05 12.64
CA PHE A 102 16.03 -11.68 12.67
C PHE A 102 14.90 -10.72 12.24
N PRO A 103 14.70 -9.53 12.86
CA PRO A 103 13.67 -8.59 12.43
C PRO A 103 13.92 -8.07 11.01
N ALA A 104 15.18 -7.90 10.60
CA ALA A 104 15.51 -7.52 9.23
C ALA A 104 15.08 -8.59 8.21
N LEU A 105 15.32 -9.88 8.51
CA LEU A 105 14.91 -10.99 7.64
C LEU A 105 13.39 -11.13 7.57
N VAL A 106 12.70 -11.08 8.71
CA VAL A 106 11.24 -11.14 8.78
C VAL A 106 10.62 -10.02 7.95
N ARG A 107 11.13 -8.79 8.10
CA ARG A 107 10.69 -7.64 7.29
C ARG A 107 10.96 -7.86 5.80
N GLY A 108 12.10 -8.44 5.44
CA GLY A 108 12.44 -8.79 4.06
C GLY A 108 11.45 -9.79 3.45
N VAL A 109 11.11 -10.86 4.17
CA VAL A 109 10.14 -11.87 3.71
C VAL A 109 8.75 -11.25 3.49
N VAL A 110 8.28 -10.45 4.44
CA VAL A 110 6.99 -9.74 4.32
C VAL A 110 7.00 -8.78 3.13
N ALA A 111 8.10 -8.04 2.93
CA ALA A 111 8.24 -7.16 1.78
C ALA A 111 8.23 -7.92 0.44
N CYS A 112 8.89 -9.08 0.36
CA CYS A 112 8.84 -9.94 -0.84
C CYS A 112 7.43 -10.46 -1.14
N PHE A 113 6.68 -10.84 -0.11
CA PHE A 113 5.28 -11.25 -0.25
C PHE A 113 4.41 -10.12 -0.81
N TRP A 114 4.49 -8.92 -0.21
CA TRP A 114 3.73 -7.76 -0.67
C TRP A 114 4.14 -7.31 -2.07
N TYR A 115 5.43 -7.36 -2.39
CA TYR A 115 5.91 -7.10 -3.74
C TYR A 115 5.25 -8.03 -4.76
N GLY A 116 5.22 -9.35 -4.50
CA GLY A 116 4.54 -10.32 -5.37
C GLY A 116 3.04 -10.07 -5.49
N ALA A 117 2.35 -9.83 -4.37
CA ALA A 117 0.91 -9.56 -4.35
C ALA A 117 0.54 -8.29 -5.15
N GLN A 118 1.34 -7.23 -5.05
CA GLN A 118 1.11 -5.99 -5.80
C GLN A 118 1.39 -6.16 -7.29
N THR A 119 2.41 -6.94 -7.65
CA THR A 119 2.71 -7.28 -9.05
C THR A 119 1.62 -8.14 -9.66
N ALA A 120 1.04 -9.08 -8.89
CA ALA A 120 -0.12 -9.85 -9.31
C ALA A 120 -1.33 -8.97 -9.59
N ALA A 121 -1.68 -8.08 -8.65
CA ALA A 121 -2.73 -7.09 -8.82
C ALA A 121 -2.54 -6.22 -10.07
N ALA A 122 -1.33 -5.68 -10.26
CA ALA A 122 -1.00 -4.85 -11.42
C ALA A 122 -1.10 -5.63 -12.74
N SER A 123 -0.61 -6.87 -12.77
CA SER A 123 -0.71 -7.74 -13.95
C SER A 123 -2.16 -8.09 -14.29
N GLY A 124 -3.01 -8.32 -13.27
CA GLY A 124 -4.44 -8.57 -13.45
C GLY A 124 -5.17 -7.40 -14.10
N ALA A 125 -4.80 -6.15 -13.78
CA ALA A 125 -5.35 -4.98 -14.44
C ALA A 125 -5.00 -4.92 -15.95
N ILE A 126 -3.79 -5.34 -16.32
CA ILE A 126 -3.37 -5.44 -17.73
C ILE A 126 -4.12 -6.57 -18.43
N VAL A 127 -4.26 -7.73 -17.81
CA VAL A 127 -5.05 -8.85 -18.35
C VAL A 127 -6.49 -8.40 -18.59
N ALA A 128 -7.13 -7.74 -17.62
CA ALA A 128 -8.49 -7.23 -17.75
C ALA A 128 -8.67 -6.24 -18.91
N LEU A 129 -7.62 -5.48 -19.25
CA LEU A 129 -7.61 -4.63 -20.44
C LEU A 129 -7.44 -5.44 -21.73
N LEU A 130 -6.53 -6.42 -21.74
CA LEU A 130 -6.21 -7.24 -22.92
C LEU A 130 -7.38 -8.13 -23.33
N ILE A 131 -8.08 -8.73 -22.38
CA ILE A 131 -9.25 -9.61 -22.66
C ILE A 131 -10.45 -8.87 -23.27
N ARG A 132 -10.42 -7.53 -23.34
CA ARG A 132 -11.40 -6.78 -24.14
C ARG A 132 -11.29 -7.06 -25.63
N ASN A 133 -10.15 -7.57 -26.10
CA ASN A 133 -9.97 -8.07 -27.45
C ASN A 133 -10.32 -9.57 -27.51
N GLU A 134 -11.21 -9.96 -28.42
CA GLU A 134 -11.68 -11.35 -28.58
C GLU A 134 -10.53 -12.35 -28.80
N SER A 135 -9.46 -11.94 -29.49
CA SER A 135 -8.27 -12.77 -29.71
C SER A 135 -7.54 -13.09 -28.41
N MET A 136 -7.39 -12.10 -27.53
CA MET A 136 -6.73 -12.26 -26.23
C MET A 136 -7.63 -12.97 -25.23
N LEU A 137 -8.96 -12.80 -25.32
CA LEU A 137 -9.92 -13.55 -24.52
C LEU A 137 -9.86 -15.05 -24.84
N SER A 138 -9.84 -15.41 -26.13
CA SER A 138 -9.68 -16.80 -26.56
C SER A 138 -8.36 -17.39 -26.07
N PHE A 139 -7.26 -16.63 -26.14
CA PHE A 139 -5.97 -17.08 -25.62
C PHE A 139 -5.98 -17.28 -24.09
N HIS A 140 -6.65 -16.39 -23.35
CA HIS A 140 -6.83 -16.50 -21.90
C HIS A 140 -7.64 -17.73 -21.49
N GLN A 141 -8.68 -18.08 -22.25
CA GLN A 141 -9.57 -19.21 -21.93
C GLN A 141 -9.00 -20.57 -22.35
N ASN A 142 -8.20 -20.62 -23.42
CA ASN A 142 -7.74 -21.88 -24.01
C ASN A 142 -6.33 -22.29 -23.59
N SER A 143 -5.60 -21.42 -22.90
CA SER A 143 -4.21 -21.67 -22.51
C SER A 143 -4.05 -21.59 -21.00
N HIS A 144 -3.72 -22.72 -20.38
CA HIS A 144 -3.45 -22.81 -18.95
C HIS A 144 -2.01 -23.25 -18.71
N LEU A 145 -1.34 -22.56 -17.79
CA LEU A 145 0.00 -22.87 -17.32
C LEU A 145 0.04 -22.66 -15.79
N LEU A 146 0.56 -23.64 -15.05
CA LEU A 146 0.67 -23.59 -13.58
C LEU A 146 -0.68 -23.42 -12.85
N GLY A 147 -1.80 -23.84 -13.45
CA GLY A 147 -3.14 -23.66 -12.90
C GLY A 147 -3.74 -22.25 -13.12
N HIS A 148 -3.00 -21.35 -13.76
CA HIS A 148 -3.43 -20.02 -14.17
C HIS A 148 -3.54 -19.92 -15.69
N SER A 149 -4.17 -18.88 -16.21
CA SER A 149 -4.13 -18.65 -17.67
C SER A 149 -2.70 -18.26 -18.08
N THR A 150 -2.21 -18.79 -19.20
CA THR A 150 -0.87 -18.44 -19.74
C THR A 150 -0.72 -16.93 -19.94
N LEU A 151 -1.80 -16.22 -20.30
CA LEU A 151 -1.81 -14.76 -20.41
C LEU A 151 -1.49 -14.07 -19.08
N GLU A 152 -1.97 -14.63 -17.96
CA GLU A 152 -1.76 -14.05 -16.62
C GLU A 152 -0.30 -14.22 -16.21
N VAL A 153 0.27 -15.41 -16.44
CA VAL A 153 1.68 -15.69 -16.14
C VAL A 153 2.59 -14.78 -16.97
N ILE A 154 2.32 -14.62 -18.27
CA ILE A 154 3.09 -13.72 -19.14
C ILE A 154 3.00 -12.27 -18.64
N CYS A 155 1.78 -11.77 -18.38
CA CYS A 155 1.60 -10.41 -17.88
C CYS A 155 2.30 -10.20 -16.54
N TYR A 156 2.24 -11.17 -15.63
CA TYR A 156 2.93 -11.13 -14.35
C TYR A 156 4.45 -11.03 -14.53
N VAL A 157 5.05 -11.92 -15.33
CA VAL A 157 6.50 -11.92 -15.57
C VAL A 157 6.96 -10.63 -16.25
N LEU A 158 6.17 -10.10 -17.19
CA LEU A 158 6.48 -8.83 -17.85
C LEU A 158 6.46 -7.64 -16.89
N VAL A 159 5.42 -7.53 -16.04
CA VAL A 159 5.33 -6.46 -15.04
C VAL A 159 6.45 -6.59 -14.02
N TRP A 160 6.67 -7.81 -13.52
CA TRP A 160 7.76 -8.11 -12.59
C TRP A 160 9.13 -7.71 -13.15
N ALA A 161 9.43 -8.11 -14.39
CA ALA A 161 10.69 -7.77 -15.05
C ALA A 161 10.83 -6.26 -15.29
N ALA A 162 9.76 -5.58 -15.71
CA ALA A 162 9.77 -4.13 -15.89
C ALA A 162 10.07 -3.38 -14.58
N GLN A 163 9.44 -3.79 -13.48
CA GLN A 163 9.72 -3.25 -12.14
C GLN A 163 11.17 -3.49 -11.72
N LEU A 164 11.68 -4.71 -11.93
CA LEU A 164 13.07 -5.06 -11.61
C LEU A 164 14.06 -4.18 -12.39
N LEU A 165 13.80 -3.92 -13.68
CA LEU A 165 14.63 -3.03 -14.51
C LEU A 165 14.62 -1.58 -13.99
N ILE A 166 13.49 -1.10 -13.47
CA ILE A 166 13.40 0.24 -12.88
C ILE A 166 14.21 0.30 -11.57
N ILE A 167 14.08 -0.70 -10.71
CA ILE A 167 14.78 -0.78 -9.42
C ILE A 167 16.30 -0.85 -9.62
N GLN A 168 16.76 -1.61 -10.61
CA GLN A 168 18.20 -1.72 -10.94
C GLN A 168 18.84 -0.40 -11.37
N ARG A 169 18.05 0.57 -11.86
CA ARG A 169 18.52 1.93 -12.23
C ARG A 169 18.64 2.88 -11.03
N GLY A 170 18.45 2.37 -9.81
CA GLY A 170 18.68 3.09 -8.56
C GLY A 170 17.48 3.91 -8.06
N MET A 171 17.56 4.31 -6.79
CA MET A 171 16.48 4.98 -6.05
C MET A 171 16.05 6.33 -6.65
N GLU A 172 16.94 7.02 -7.37
CA GLU A 172 16.61 8.28 -8.04
C GLU A 172 15.66 8.09 -9.21
N THR A 173 15.80 7.00 -9.97
CA THR A 173 14.88 6.66 -11.06
C THR A 173 13.51 6.31 -10.50
N VAL A 174 13.46 5.54 -9.40
CA VAL A 174 12.22 5.21 -8.69
C VAL A 174 11.51 6.48 -8.21
N ARG A 175 12.26 7.40 -7.58
CA ARG A 175 11.72 8.68 -7.12
C ARG A 175 11.11 9.49 -8.26
N ARG A 176 11.82 9.65 -9.37
CA ARG A 176 11.31 10.42 -10.54
C ARG A 176 10.08 9.77 -11.16
N PHE A 177 10.07 8.44 -11.27
CA PHE A 177 8.91 7.71 -11.76
C PHE A 177 7.70 7.93 -10.84
N GLN A 178 7.91 7.87 -9.53
CA GLN A 178 6.88 8.07 -8.53
C GLN A 178 6.37 9.51 -8.46
N ASP A 179 7.26 10.50 -8.58
CA ASP A 179 6.90 11.92 -8.61
C ASP A 179 6.03 12.27 -9.84
N TRP A 180 6.17 11.52 -10.94
CA TRP A 180 5.30 11.62 -12.11
C TRP A 180 4.00 10.81 -11.96
N ALA A 181 4.08 9.60 -11.41
CA ALA A 181 2.93 8.71 -11.25
C ALA A 181 1.94 9.23 -10.20
N GLY A 182 2.41 9.85 -9.12
CA GLY A 182 1.59 10.37 -8.03
C GLY A 182 0.49 11.33 -8.51
N PRO A 183 0.82 12.40 -9.24
CA PRO A 183 -0.17 13.30 -9.84
C PRO A 183 -1.11 12.60 -10.83
N ALA A 184 -0.60 11.67 -11.64
CA ALA A 184 -1.41 10.95 -12.63
C ALA A 184 -2.51 10.11 -11.97
N VAL A 185 -2.19 9.43 -10.86
CA VAL A 185 -3.16 8.65 -10.08
C VAL A 185 -4.27 9.56 -9.53
N TRP A 186 -3.92 10.71 -8.97
CA TRP A 186 -4.91 11.67 -8.46
C TRP A 186 -5.86 12.18 -9.54
N ILE A 187 -5.34 12.52 -10.72
CA ILE A 187 -6.17 12.95 -11.86
C ILE A 187 -7.16 11.85 -12.24
N MET A 188 -6.70 10.60 -12.34
CA MET A 188 -7.58 9.47 -12.66
C MET A 188 -8.63 9.20 -11.59
N MET A 189 -8.27 9.32 -10.30
CA MET A 189 -9.22 9.19 -9.20
C MET A 189 -10.31 10.27 -9.23
N LEU A 190 -9.95 11.52 -9.52
CA LEU A 190 -10.91 12.61 -9.67
C LEU A 190 -11.86 12.40 -10.85
N ILE A 191 -11.33 11.95 -12.00
CA ILE A 191 -12.15 11.63 -13.16
C ILE A 191 -13.14 10.51 -12.83
N LEU A 192 -12.68 9.44 -12.17
CA LEU A 192 -13.54 8.33 -11.79
C LEU A 192 -14.60 8.76 -10.76
N ALA A 193 -14.23 9.58 -9.78
CA ALA A 193 -15.16 10.11 -8.79
C ALA A 193 -16.28 10.95 -9.45
N VAL A 194 -15.92 11.87 -10.36
CA VAL A 194 -16.89 12.68 -11.10
C VAL A 194 -17.80 11.79 -11.95
N TYR A 195 -17.24 10.80 -12.65
CA TYR A 195 -18.02 9.85 -13.43
C TYR A 195 -19.02 9.06 -12.57
N LEU A 196 -18.60 8.60 -11.40
CA LEU A 196 -19.48 7.88 -10.47
C LEU A 196 -20.58 8.77 -9.90
N VAL A 197 -20.30 10.04 -9.59
CA VAL A 197 -21.32 11.01 -9.14
C VAL A 197 -22.36 11.25 -10.23
N ILE A 198 -21.93 11.43 -11.48
CA ILE A 198 -22.84 11.58 -12.63
C ILE A 198 -23.71 10.34 -12.79
N LYS A 199 -23.11 9.14 -12.70
CA LYS A 199 -23.84 7.87 -12.85
C LYS A 199 -24.80 7.59 -11.68
N ALA A 200 -24.45 8.01 -10.47
CA ALA A 200 -25.30 7.87 -9.29
C ALA A 200 -26.50 8.84 -9.30
N GLY A 201 -26.42 9.94 -10.07
CA GLY A 201 -27.51 10.92 -10.24
C GLY A 201 -27.82 11.77 -9.00
N THR A 202 -27.21 11.46 -7.85
CA THR A 202 -27.39 12.19 -6.59
C THR A 202 -26.05 12.26 -5.84
N PHE A 203 -25.81 13.37 -5.13
CA PHE A 203 -24.67 13.55 -4.25
C PHE A 203 -25.18 13.84 -2.85
N SER A 204 -24.94 12.94 -1.92
CA SER A 204 -25.45 13.04 -0.55
C SER A 204 -24.32 12.78 0.44
N PHE A 205 -24.12 13.73 1.35
CA PHE A 205 -23.16 13.60 2.45
C PHE A 205 -23.77 12.96 3.70
N GLY A 206 -25.11 12.90 3.79
CA GLY A 206 -25.83 12.64 5.04
C GLY A 206 -26.98 11.65 4.95
N SER A 207 -27.29 11.07 3.78
CA SER A 207 -28.20 9.94 3.72
C SER A 207 -27.51 8.73 4.30
N GLU A 208 -27.93 8.30 5.49
CA GLU A 208 -27.58 7.00 6.03
C GLU A 208 -27.90 5.95 4.96
N ILE A 209 -26.93 5.07 4.68
CA ILE A 209 -27.16 3.96 3.75
C ILE A 209 -28.30 3.13 4.36
N PRO A 210 -29.37 2.81 3.62
CA PRO A 210 -30.50 2.06 4.16
C PRO A 210 -30.01 0.82 4.91
N ARG A 211 -30.42 0.71 6.18
CA ARG A 211 -29.91 -0.29 7.13
C ARG A 211 -30.09 -1.72 6.60
N ASP A 212 -31.07 -1.93 5.75
CA ASP A 212 -31.39 -3.18 5.05
C ASP A 212 -30.26 -3.59 4.08
N VAL A 213 -29.74 -2.64 3.31
CA VAL A 213 -28.62 -2.85 2.36
C VAL A 213 -27.30 -3.04 3.10
N LEU A 214 -27.12 -2.33 4.22
CA LEU A 214 -25.95 -2.52 5.09
C LEU A 214 -25.96 -3.93 5.69
N LEU A 215 -27.09 -4.37 6.26
CA LEU A 215 -27.22 -5.68 6.88
C LEU A 215 -27.03 -6.83 5.88
N GLU A 216 -27.55 -6.69 4.66
CA GLU A 216 -27.33 -7.65 3.56
C GLU A 216 -25.84 -7.73 3.19
N LYS A 217 -25.16 -6.60 2.96
CA LYS A 217 -23.74 -6.59 2.59
C LYS A 217 -22.79 -6.93 3.75
N THR A 218 -23.19 -6.72 5.00
CA THR A 218 -22.40 -7.11 6.19
C THR A 218 -22.53 -8.58 6.54
N LYS A 219 -23.64 -9.24 6.16
CA LYS A 219 -23.80 -10.71 6.33
C LYS A 219 -22.77 -11.48 5.51
N ASP A 220 -22.54 -11.06 4.26
CA ASP A 220 -21.52 -11.67 3.39
C ASP A 220 -20.09 -11.38 3.87
N ALA A 221 -19.90 -10.30 4.64
CA ALA A 221 -18.61 -9.90 5.21
C ALA A 221 -18.31 -10.54 6.58
N GLY A 222 -19.22 -11.34 7.15
CA GLY A 222 -19.00 -12.11 8.39
C GLY A 222 -18.91 -11.28 9.67
N VAL A 223 -19.51 -10.09 9.73
CA VAL A 223 -19.35 -9.16 10.86
C VAL A 223 -20.49 -9.29 11.87
N THR A 224 -20.17 -9.44 13.17
CA THR A 224 -21.12 -9.67 14.27
C THR A 224 -21.52 -8.43 15.07
N GLY A 225 -21.25 -7.21 14.56
CA GLY A 225 -21.53 -5.94 15.26
C GLY A 225 -22.55 -5.08 14.52
N GLU A 226 -23.36 -4.29 15.24
CA GLU A 226 -24.25 -3.30 14.62
C GLU A 226 -23.43 -2.23 13.89
N PRO A 227 -23.63 -2.04 12.57
CA PRO A 227 -22.96 -1.00 11.81
C PRO A 227 -23.21 0.39 12.40
N GLY A 228 -22.16 1.21 12.48
CA GLY A 228 -22.24 2.56 13.06
C GLY A 228 -22.23 2.65 14.59
N SER A 229 -22.16 1.52 15.31
CA SER A 229 -21.91 1.53 16.77
C SER A 229 -20.50 2.03 17.09
N PHE A 230 -20.30 2.59 18.29
CA PHE A 230 -18.97 3.03 18.73
C PHE A 230 -17.92 1.90 18.67
N ALA A 231 -18.32 0.68 19.03
CA ALA A 231 -17.46 -0.49 18.93
C ALA A 231 -17.06 -0.82 17.49
N ALA A 232 -18.00 -0.70 16.54
CA ALA A 232 -17.71 -0.87 15.11
C ALA A 232 -16.74 0.21 14.59
N LEU A 233 -16.94 1.48 14.98
CA LEU A 233 -16.03 2.57 14.58
C LEU A 233 -14.62 2.41 15.18
N ALA A 234 -14.53 1.98 16.43
CA ALA A 234 -13.26 1.67 17.07
C ALA A 234 -12.56 0.48 16.39
N ALA A 235 -13.31 -0.56 16.02
CA ALA A 235 -12.78 -1.70 15.28
C ALA A 235 -12.29 -1.29 13.87
N VAL A 236 -13.02 -0.40 13.19
CA VAL A 236 -12.60 0.16 11.90
C VAL A 236 -11.28 0.93 12.03
N ALA A 237 -11.20 1.84 13.01
CA ALA A 237 -9.99 2.62 13.26
C ALA A 237 -8.80 1.70 13.62
N ALA A 238 -9.02 0.70 14.48
CA ALA A 238 -8.01 -0.28 14.86
C ALA A 238 -7.53 -1.10 13.65
N THR A 239 -8.46 -1.56 12.81
CA THR A 239 -8.14 -2.35 11.60
C THR A 239 -7.32 -1.51 10.62
N TRP A 240 -7.71 -0.25 10.43
CA TRP A 240 -6.96 0.71 9.60
C TRP A 240 -5.54 0.91 10.12
N ILE A 241 -5.38 1.12 11.43
CA ILE A 241 -4.07 1.24 12.09
C ILE A 241 -3.24 -0.03 11.86
N THR A 242 -3.80 -1.22 12.10
CA THR A 242 -3.06 -2.48 11.95
C THR A 242 -2.63 -2.75 10.51
N TYR A 243 -3.45 -2.37 9.52
CA TYR A 243 -3.11 -2.55 8.11
C TYR A 243 -1.90 -1.70 7.72
N PHE A 244 -1.92 -0.40 8.03
CA PHE A 244 -0.79 0.50 7.71
C PHE A 244 0.43 0.25 8.61
N ALA A 245 0.24 -0.26 9.84
CA ALA A 245 1.34 -0.72 10.68
C ALA A 245 2.04 -1.97 10.12
N ALA A 246 1.30 -2.86 9.45
CA ALA A 246 1.89 -4.05 8.82
C ALA A 246 2.60 -3.73 7.50
N LEU A 247 2.24 -2.62 6.84
CA LEU A 247 2.86 -2.16 5.59
C LEU A 247 4.12 -1.30 5.80
N SER A 248 4.30 -0.71 6.99
CA SER A 248 5.37 0.23 7.30
C SER A 248 6.65 -0.40 7.84
#